data_AF-A0A847GRW9-F1
#
_entry.id   AF-A0A847GRW9-F1
#
_cell.length_a   1.000
_cell.length_b   1.000
_cell.length_c   1.000
_cell.angle_alpha   90.00
_cell.angle_beta   90.00
_cell.angle_gamma   90.00
#
_symmetry.space_group_name_H-M   'P 1'
#
loop_
_entity.id
_entity.type
_entity.pdbx_description
1 polymer ?
#
loop_
_entity_poly.entity_id
_entity_poly.type
_entity_poly.pdbx_seq_one_letter_code
_entity_poly.pdbx_strand_id
1 'polypeptide(L)'
;MNGNERICRALRRETAGAVPTFEWFLDTAVGRTLTGSDDPLDVVERLDLDGVNVRPDFRKAFQDEATWIDEWQIHRQRTGDCLPALLDSPIRDVRRQHRYPELC
;
A
#
# COMPACT_ATOMS: atom_id res chain seq x y z
N MET A 1 25.18 -9.37 4.82
CA MET A 1 24.27 -9.35 3.65
C MET A 1 23.15 -8.40 3.99
N ASN A 2 22.89 -7.38 3.17
CA ASN A 2 21.78 -6.45 3.37
C ASN A 2 20.48 -7.02 2.78
N GLY A 3 19.35 -6.35 3.01
CA GLY A 3 18.07 -6.86 2.54
C GLY A 3 17.91 -6.95 1.02
N ASN A 4 18.48 -5.99 0.29
CA ASN A 4 18.52 -6.04 -1.18
C ASN A 4 19.24 -7.30 -1.69
N GLU A 5 20.39 -7.63 -1.11
CA GLU A 5 21.16 -8.83 -1.44
C GLU A 5 20.39 -10.11 -1.08
N ARG A 6 19.72 -10.15 0.08
CA ARG A 6 18.88 -11.28 0.51
C ARG A 6 17.75 -11.54 -0.49
N ILE A 7 16.97 -10.51 -0.86
CA ILE A 7 15.88 -10.62 -1.84
C ILE A 7 16.41 -11.05 -3.21
N CYS A 8 17.46 -10.39 -3.73
CA CYS A 8 17.97 -10.68 -5.06
C CYS A 8 18.46 -12.13 -5.19
N ARG A 9 19.14 -12.66 -4.15
CA ARG A 9 19.58 -14.06 -4.12
C ARG A 9 18.40 -15.02 -4.07
N ALA A 10 17.42 -14.78 -3.19
CA ALA A 10 16.24 -15.61 -3.09
C ALA A 10 15.46 -15.69 -4.42
N LEU A 11 15.27 -14.57 -5.11
CA LEU A 11 14.60 -14.51 -6.42
C LEU A 11 15.34 -15.30 -7.51
N ARG A 12 16.68 -15.35 -7.42
CA ARG A 12 17.53 -16.15 -8.32
C ARG A 12 17.67 -17.61 -7.92
N ARG A 13 16.97 -18.04 -6.86
CA ARG A 13 17.07 -19.38 -6.26
C ARG A 13 18.48 -19.70 -5.75
N GLU A 14 19.19 -18.68 -5.28
CA GLU A 14 20.50 -18.79 -4.63
C GLU A 14 20.35 -18.81 -3.10
N THR A 15 21.39 -19.27 -2.39
CA THR A 15 21.42 -19.22 -0.92
C THR A 15 21.52 -17.78 -0.41
N ALA A 16 20.51 -17.35 0.33
CA ALA A 16 20.52 -16.13 1.13
C ALA A 16 20.93 -16.45 2.59
N GLY A 17 21.47 -15.45 3.30
CA GLY A 17 21.87 -15.62 4.71
C GLY A 17 20.69 -15.77 5.69
N ALA A 18 19.49 -15.40 5.25
CA ALA A 18 18.22 -15.58 5.95
C ALA A 18 17.08 -15.57 4.91
N VAL A 19 15.88 -16.01 5.29
CA VAL A 19 14.67 -15.87 4.46
C VAL A 19 14.31 -14.39 4.39
N PRO A 20 14.25 -13.77 3.19
CA PRO A 20 13.87 -12.37 3.09
C PRO A 20 12.39 -12.15 3.38
N THR A 21 12.06 -11.03 4.03
CA THR A 21 10.69 -10.67 4.42
C THR A 21 10.34 -9.23 4.00
N PHE A 22 9.08 -9.01 3.66
CA PHE A 22 8.50 -7.68 3.44
C PHE A 22 7.00 -7.74 3.70
N GLU A 23 6.38 -6.59 3.92
CA GLU A 23 4.94 -6.49 4.10
C GLU A 23 4.26 -5.87 2.88
N TRP A 24 3.07 -6.38 2.56
CA TRP A 24 2.22 -5.76 1.52
C TRP A 24 1.67 -4.41 1.97
N PHE A 25 1.40 -4.27 3.27
CA PHE A 25 0.91 -3.05 3.91
C PHE A 25 1.63 -2.85 5.24
N LEU A 26 2.14 -1.64 5.45
CA LEU A 26 2.62 -1.20 6.75
C LEU A 26 1.55 -0.31 7.36
N ASP A 27 0.87 -0.82 8.38
CA ASP A 27 -0.07 -0.04 9.16
C ASP A 27 0.69 0.98 10.01
N THR A 28 0.32 2.26 9.93
CA THR A 28 1.03 3.35 10.60
C THR A 28 0.90 3.28 12.12
N ALA A 29 -0.22 2.78 12.66
CA ALA A 29 -0.39 2.61 14.10
C ALA A 29 0.46 1.45 14.62
N VAL A 30 0.55 0.35 13.88
CA VAL A 30 1.45 -0.77 14.19
C VAL A 30 2.91 -0.33 14.10
N GLY A 31 3.28 0.36 13.01
CA GLY A 31 4.62 0.92 12.83
C GLY A 31 5.01 1.82 13.99
N ARG A 32 4.14 2.76 14.38
CA ARG A 32 4.35 3.65 15.51
C ARG A 32 4.53 2.89 16.83
N THR A 33 3.78 1.82 17.03
CA THR A 33 3.86 1.00 18.26
C THR A 33 5.16 0.20 18.34
N LEU A 34 5.58 -0.42 17.23
CA LEU A 34 6.76 -1.29 17.20
C LEU A 34 8.06 -0.52 17.12
N THR A 35 8.07 0.59 16.37
CA THR A 35 9.30 1.29 16.02
C THR A 35 9.33 2.71 16.56
N GLY A 36 8.21 3.32 16.93
CA GLY A 36 8.13 4.73 17.30
C GLY A 36 8.05 5.68 16.10
N SER A 37 7.98 5.18 14.87
CA SER A 37 7.81 5.96 13.64
C SER A 37 6.56 5.52 12.88
N ASP A 38 5.85 6.48 12.30
CA ASP A 38 4.76 6.28 11.35
C ASP A 38 5.21 6.44 9.89
N ASP A 39 6.49 6.76 9.66
CA ASP A 39 7.10 6.72 8.33
C ASP A 39 7.39 5.27 7.91
N PRO A 40 6.82 4.77 6.80
CA PRO A 40 7.04 3.41 6.35
C PRO A 40 8.51 3.08 6.07
N LEU A 41 9.34 4.05 5.66
CA LEU A 41 10.77 3.79 5.40
C LEU A 41 11.54 3.58 6.70
N ASP A 42 11.27 4.41 7.72
CA ASP A 42 11.81 4.22 9.06
C ASP A 42 11.38 2.88 9.65
N VAL A 43 10.12 2.49 9.45
CA VAL A 43 9.58 1.21 9.95
C VAL A 43 10.31 0.04 9.30
N VAL A 44 10.50 0.07 7.98
CA VAL A 44 11.25 -0.96 7.22
C VAL A 44 12.68 -1.09 7.74
N GLU A 45 13.36 0.04 7.93
CA GLU A 45 14.74 0.05 8.43
C GLU A 45 14.82 -0.50 9.86
N ARG A 46 13.96 -0.03 10.76
CA ARG A 46 13.97 -0.43 12.17
C ARG A 46 13.56 -1.89 12.40
N LEU A 47 12.76 -2.46 11.51
CA LEU A 47 12.35 -3.86 11.55
C LEU A 47 13.24 -4.81 10.72
N ASP A 48 14.30 -4.30 10.08
CA ASP A 48 15.17 -5.05 9.14
C ASP A 48 14.36 -5.78 8.04
N LEU A 49 13.31 -5.13 7.51
CA LEU A 49 12.56 -5.65 6.38
C LEU A 49 13.39 -5.50 5.09
N ASP A 50 13.27 -6.48 4.20
CA ASP A 50 14.15 -6.58 3.04
C ASP A 50 13.61 -5.83 1.80
N GLY A 51 12.35 -5.43 1.83
CA GLY A 51 11.68 -4.79 0.71
C GLY A 51 10.58 -3.82 1.14
N VAL A 52 10.27 -2.87 0.25
CA VAL A 52 9.21 -1.87 0.42
C VAL A 52 8.21 -2.05 -0.70
N ASN A 53 6.92 -2.20 -0.35
CA ASN A 53 5.86 -2.16 -1.34
C ASN A 53 5.56 -0.71 -1.72
N VAL A 54 5.86 -0.33 -2.96
CA VAL A 54 5.57 1.01 -3.49
C VAL A 54 4.30 0.94 -4.34
N ARG A 55 3.39 1.90 -4.14
CA ARG A 55 2.13 2.00 -4.87
C ARG A 55 2.06 3.32 -5.65
N PRO A 56 1.28 3.38 -6.74
CA PRO A 56 1.00 4.64 -7.41
C PRO A 56 0.40 5.65 -6.42
N ASP A 57 0.85 6.90 -6.51
CA ASP A 57 0.24 7.99 -5.77
C ASP A 57 -0.97 8.52 -6.53
N PHE A 58 -2.16 8.05 -6.13
CA PHE A 58 -3.42 8.50 -6.73
C PHE A 58 -3.73 9.91 -6.26
N ARG A 59 -4.24 10.76 -7.17
CA ARG A 59 -4.79 12.06 -6.77
C ARG A 59 -5.93 11.87 -5.78
N LYS A 60 -6.02 12.74 -4.78
CA LYS A 60 -7.08 12.74 -3.76
C LYS A 60 -7.79 14.09 -3.76
N ALA A 61 -8.98 14.15 -4.35
CA ALA A 61 -9.87 15.30 -4.25
C ALA A 61 -10.72 15.15 -2.99
N PHE A 62 -10.19 15.63 -1.86
CA PHE A 62 -10.87 15.58 -0.57
C PHE A 62 -12.22 16.31 -0.60
N GLN A 63 -13.27 15.65 -0.11
CA GLN A 63 -14.59 16.24 0.10
C GLN A 63 -14.75 16.74 1.53
N ASP A 64 -14.05 16.09 2.47
CA ASP A 64 -13.93 16.47 3.89
C ASP A 64 -12.60 15.95 4.50
N GLU A 65 -12.48 15.93 5.83
CA GLU A 65 -11.27 15.49 6.55
C GLU A 65 -10.89 14.01 6.30
N ALA A 66 -11.89 13.16 6.06
CA ALA A 66 -11.72 11.72 5.98
C ALA A 66 -12.10 11.13 4.62
N THR A 67 -12.87 11.83 3.78
CA THR A 67 -13.36 11.31 2.49
C THR A 67 -12.74 12.02 1.29
N TRP A 68 -12.51 11.28 0.22
CA TRP A 68 -12.00 11.81 -1.05
C TRP A 68 -12.50 11.01 -2.23
N ILE A 69 -12.40 11.62 -3.41
CA ILE A 69 -12.59 10.98 -4.70
C ILE A 69 -11.22 10.90 -5.37
N ASP A 70 -10.85 9.73 -5.87
CA ASP A 70 -9.61 9.54 -6.62
C ASP A 70 -9.77 9.85 -8.13
N GLU A 71 -8.67 9.82 -8.87
CA GLU A 71 -8.66 10.05 -10.32
C GLU A 71 -9.48 9.03 -11.14
N TRP A 72 -9.93 7.96 -10.48
CA TRP A 72 -10.80 6.95 -11.06
C TRP A 72 -12.26 7.10 -10.61
N GLN A 73 -12.65 8.27 -10.10
CA GLN A 73 -13.99 8.53 -9.58
C GLN A 73 -14.41 7.56 -8.45
N ILE A 74 -13.45 6.93 -7.76
CA ILE A 74 -13.75 6.04 -6.63
C ILE A 74 -13.84 6.87 -5.36
N HIS A 75 -14.94 6.73 -4.63
CA HIS A 75 -15.16 7.40 -3.37
C HIS A 75 -14.57 6.55 -2.24
N ARG A 76 -13.70 7.15 -1.44
CA ARG A 76 -12.98 6.47 -0.36
C ARG A 76 -13.08 7.23 0.94
N GLN A 77 -12.90 6.50 2.04
CA GLN A 77 -12.84 7.06 3.39
C GLN A 77 -11.65 6.50 4.16
N ARG A 78 -10.90 7.39 4.83
CA ARG A 78 -9.90 7.03 5.83
C ARG A 78 -10.63 6.38 6.99
N THR A 79 -10.18 5.19 7.33
CA THR A 79 -10.59 4.46 8.53
C THR A 79 -9.38 4.35 9.46
N GLY A 80 -9.54 3.65 10.58
CA GLY A 80 -8.40 3.23 11.41
C GLY A 80 -7.60 2.06 10.83
N ASP A 81 -7.90 1.62 9.60
CA ASP A 81 -7.22 0.54 8.90
C ASP A 81 -6.19 1.13 7.91
N CYS A 82 -5.15 0.35 7.60
CA CYS A 82 -4.12 0.67 6.61
C CYS A 82 -4.70 0.91 5.21
N LEU A 83 -5.85 0.29 4.90
CA LEU A 83 -6.56 0.45 3.65
C LEU A 83 -7.82 1.31 3.83
N PRO A 84 -7.96 2.40 3.04
CA PRO A 84 -9.19 3.17 3.01
C PRO A 84 -10.41 2.34 2.61
N ALA A 85 -11.54 2.58 3.28
CA ALA A 85 -12.80 1.97 2.92
C ALA A 85 -13.28 2.48 1.55
N LEU A 86 -13.85 1.57 0.75
CA LEU A 86 -14.57 1.90 -0.48
C LEU A 86 -16.00 2.32 -0.12
N LEU A 87 -16.37 3.57 -0.43
CA LEU A 87 -17.72 4.06 -0.21
C LEU A 87 -18.61 3.92 -1.45
N ASP A 88 -18.09 4.28 -2.61
CA ASP A 88 -18.79 4.15 -3.90
C ASP A 88 -17.79 3.87 -5.02
N SER A 89 -18.27 3.20 -6.06
CA SER A 89 -17.52 2.89 -7.27
C SER A 89 -18.30 3.34 -8.49
N PRO A 90 -17.65 3.94 -9.49
CA PRO A 90 -18.30 4.28 -10.76
C PRO A 90 -18.78 3.03 -11.51
N ILE A 91 -18.20 1.86 -11.22
CA ILE A 91 -18.61 0.57 -11.78
C ILE A 91 -19.56 -0.12 -10.78
N ARG A 92 -20.87 0.07 -10.97
CA ARG A 92 -21.91 -0.57 -10.14
C ARG A 92 -22.24 -2.01 -10.54
N ASP A 93 -21.88 -2.41 -11.75
CA ASP A 93 -22.05 -3.76 -12.28
C ASP A 93 -20.77 -4.16 -13.00
N VAL A 94 -20.05 -5.14 -12.44
CA VAL A 94 -18.76 -5.60 -12.99
C VAL A 94 -18.86 -6.07 -14.45
N ARG A 95 -20.03 -6.53 -14.89
CA ARG A 95 -20.26 -6.95 -16.29
C ARG A 95 -20.16 -5.77 -17.26
N ARG A 96 -20.28 -4.53 -16.76
CA ARG A 96 -20.22 -3.28 -17.52
C ARG A 96 -18.88 -2.55 -17.39
N GLN A 97 -17.87 -3.17 -16.78
CA GLN A 97 -16.54 -2.56 -16.59
C GLN A 97 -15.91 -2.01 -17.87
N HIS A 98 -16.20 -2.63 -19.02
CA HIS A 98 -15.70 -2.19 -20.33
C HIS A 98 -16.17 -0.78 -20.73
N ARG A 99 -17.27 -0.28 -20.13
CA ARG A 99 -17.83 1.06 -20.39
C ARG A 99 -17.24 2.14 -19.48
N TYR A 100 -16.40 1.75 -18.53
CA TYR A 100 -15.80 2.67 -17.57
C TYR A 100 -15.12 3.89 -18.20
N PRO A 101 -14.40 3.79 -19.35
CA PRO A 101 -13.83 4.97 -20.01
C PRO A 101 -14.86 6.01 -20.46
N GLU A 102 -16.15 5.66 -20.58
CA GLU A 102 -17.24 6.58 -20.95
C GLU A 102 -17.80 7.35 -19.74
N LEU A 103 -17.41 6.96 -18.51
CA LEU A 103 -17.93 7.48 -17.24
C LEU A 103 -16.96 8.46 -16.55
N CYS A 104 -15.74 8.64 -17.08
CA CYS A 104 -14.66 9.44 -16.50
C CYS A 104 -14.36 10.71 -17.30
#